data_AF-A0A5C2M9A5-F1
#
_entry.id   AF-A0A5C2M9A5-F1
#
_cell.length_a   1.000
_cell.length_b   1.000
_cell.length_c   1.000
_cell.angle_alpha   90.00
_cell.angle_beta   90.00
_cell.angle_gamma   90.00
#
_symmetry.space_group_name_H-M   'P 1'
#
loop_
_entity.id
_entity.type
_entity.pdbx_description
1 polymer ?
#
loop_
_entity_poly.entity_id
_entity_poly.type
_entity_poly.pdbx_seq_one_letter_code
_entity_poly.pdbx_strand_id
1 'polypeptide(L)'
;MKPNQYDGQGENLKRGLKAEDAFLELARKQGFQVHHASEAADIHEHWDCLLIKGHESLKVDIKAVKKIQRQDPQPQHQYTWIELQGVRDRGWLFGGHSDYIAFQTLNSFILVQRTALIAFVQKNVDLAVLVTQPTEALKKHQGKYPVYRRSGRSDRLILVETDILRQLPGSIEWLNPQ
;
A
#
# COMPACT_ATOMS: atom_id res chain seq x y z
N MET A 1 -7.67 1.99 -17.30
CA MET A 1 -7.35 0.65 -16.74
C MET A 1 -8.54 -0.29 -16.83
N LYS A 2 -8.34 -1.59 -17.09
CA LYS A 2 -9.39 -2.63 -17.08
C LYS A 2 -9.15 -3.60 -15.90
N PRO A 3 -10.19 -4.20 -15.29
CA PRO A 3 -10.02 -5.21 -14.26
C PRO A 3 -9.17 -6.38 -14.76
N ASN A 4 -8.30 -6.91 -13.90
CA ASN A 4 -7.53 -8.11 -14.24
C ASN A 4 -8.39 -9.37 -14.07
N GLN A 5 -7.93 -10.51 -14.62
CA GLN A 5 -8.64 -11.79 -14.57
C GLN A 5 -8.97 -12.31 -13.16
N TYR A 6 -8.31 -11.78 -12.11
CA TYR A 6 -8.55 -12.13 -10.71
C TYR A 6 -9.43 -11.11 -9.96
N ASP A 7 -9.88 -10.06 -10.66
CA ASP A 7 -10.81 -9.04 -10.18
C ASP A 7 -12.10 -9.10 -11.01
N GLY A 8 -12.76 -10.25 -10.99
CA GLY A 8 -13.87 -10.57 -11.90
C GLY A 8 -15.04 -9.58 -11.90
N GLN A 9 -15.27 -8.85 -10.79
CA GLN A 9 -16.28 -7.81 -10.68
C GLN A 9 -15.72 -6.37 -10.72
N GLY A 10 -14.39 -6.21 -10.88
CA GLY A 10 -13.74 -4.90 -10.91
C GLY A 10 -13.73 -4.15 -9.56
N GLU A 11 -14.14 -4.81 -8.47
CA GLU A 11 -14.26 -4.16 -7.16
C GLU A 11 -12.92 -3.64 -6.66
N ASN A 12 -11.83 -4.38 -6.88
CA ASN A 12 -10.52 -3.96 -6.40
C ASN A 12 -10.00 -2.76 -7.18
N LEU A 13 -10.19 -2.76 -8.50
CA LEU A 13 -9.85 -1.62 -9.34
C LEU A 13 -10.68 -0.39 -8.95
N LYS A 14 -12.00 -0.52 -8.85
CA LYS A 14 -12.91 0.59 -8.48
C LYS A 14 -12.55 1.17 -7.11
N ARG A 15 -12.16 0.33 -6.16
CA ARG A 15 -11.74 0.76 -4.81
C ARG A 15 -10.41 1.49 -4.82
N GLY A 16 -9.46 1.04 -5.64
CA GLY A 16 -8.17 1.71 -5.86
C GLY A 16 -8.38 3.12 -6.39
N LEU A 17 -9.07 3.24 -7.53
CA LEU A 17 -9.39 4.52 -8.16
C LEU A 17 -10.12 5.48 -7.22
N LYS A 18 -11.10 4.98 -6.44
CA LYS A 18 -11.80 5.81 -5.45
C LYS A 18 -10.86 6.33 -4.35
N ALA A 19 -9.90 5.52 -3.90
CA ALA A 19 -8.92 5.93 -2.90
C ALA A 19 -7.93 6.95 -3.48
N GLU A 20 -7.48 6.74 -4.72
CA GLU A 20 -6.66 7.70 -5.45
C GLU A 20 -7.37 9.05 -5.55
N ASP A 21 -8.60 9.07 -6.10
CA ASP A 21 -9.40 10.30 -6.25
C ASP A 21 -9.53 11.06 -4.91
N ALA A 22 -9.89 10.35 -3.83
CA ALA A 22 -10.02 10.93 -2.50
C ALA A 22 -8.69 11.51 -1.98
N PHE A 23 -7.57 10.81 -2.19
CA PHE A 23 -6.25 11.31 -1.80
C PHE A 23 -5.85 12.55 -2.62
N LEU A 24 -6.12 12.57 -3.93
CA LEU A 24 -5.79 13.71 -4.79
C LEU A 24 -6.60 14.96 -4.40
N GLU A 25 -7.89 14.80 -4.09
CA GLU A 25 -8.71 15.88 -3.54
C GLU A 25 -8.15 16.41 -2.23
N LEU A 26 -7.74 15.52 -1.32
CA LEU A 26 -7.12 15.88 -0.05
C LEU A 26 -5.80 16.62 -0.26
N ALA A 27 -4.94 16.15 -1.16
CA ALA A 27 -3.69 16.81 -1.49
C ALA A 27 -3.90 18.24 -2.05
N ARG A 28 -4.88 18.42 -2.94
CA ARG A 28 -5.25 19.76 -3.44
C ARG A 28 -5.70 20.69 -2.31
N LYS A 29 -6.51 20.19 -1.37
CA LYS A 29 -6.94 20.96 -0.18
C LYS A 29 -5.76 21.33 0.75
N GLN A 30 -4.72 20.51 0.79
CA GLN A 30 -3.45 20.80 1.48
C GLN A 30 -2.55 21.78 0.71
N GLY A 31 -3.00 22.27 -0.45
CA GLY A 31 -2.29 23.26 -1.27
C GLY A 31 -1.24 22.67 -2.20
N PHE A 32 -1.28 21.37 -2.48
CA PHE A 32 -0.42 20.74 -3.48
C PHE A 32 -1.02 20.90 -4.88
N GLN A 33 -0.15 21.17 -5.86
CA GLN A 33 -0.43 20.82 -7.25
C GLN A 33 -0.27 19.31 -7.40
N VAL A 34 -1.15 18.69 -8.17
CA VAL A 34 -1.26 17.23 -8.29
C VAL A 34 -1.19 16.84 -9.76
N HIS A 35 -0.27 15.93 -10.09
CA HIS A 35 -0.17 15.31 -11.41
C HIS A 35 -0.29 13.80 -11.28
N HIS A 36 -1.14 13.17 -12.10
CA HIS A 36 -1.18 11.71 -12.18
C HIS A 36 0.11 11.17 -12.80
N ALA A 37 0.51 9.98 -12.38
CA ALA A 37 1.53 9.21 -13.06
C ALA A 37 1.11 8.88 -14.49
N SER A 38 2.09 8.72 -15.38
CA SER A 38 1.84 8.07 -16.66
C SER A 38 1.60 6.57 -16.44
N GLU A 39 0.91 5.90 -17.35
CA GLU A 39 0.69 4.45 -17.27
C GLU A 39 2.02 3.67 -17.16
N ALA A 40 3.06 4.12 -17.85
CA ALA A 40 4.39 3.52 -17.75
C ALA A 40 5.02 3.70 -16.36
N ALA A 41 4.88 4.89 -15.76
CA ALA A 41 5.41 5.16 -14.42
C ALA A 41 4.63 4.41 -13.34
N ASP A 42 3.30 4.36 -13.43
CA ASP A 42 2.46 3.55 -12.54
C ASP A 42 2.91 2.06 -12.58
N ILE A 43 3.03 1.48 -13.78
CA ILE A 43 3.38 0.06 -13.95
C ILE A 43 4.83 -0.26 -13.53
N HIS A 44 5.80 0.60 -13.88
CA HIS A 44 7.22 0.28 -13.73
C HIS A 44 7.88 0.94 -12.52
N GLU A 45 7.38 2.09 -12.10
CA GLU A 45 7.91 2.87 -10.98
C GLU A 45 6.99 2.83 -9.74
N HIS A 46 5.76 2.31 -9.85
CA HIS A 46 4.83 2.08 -8.74
C HIS A 46 4.51 3.35 -7.93
N TRP A 47 4.19 4.45 -8.60
CA TRP A 47 3.61 5.64 -7.96
C TRP A 47 2.43 6.15 -8.77
N ASP A 48 1.41 6.67 -8.07
CA ASP A 48 0.13 7.07 -8.67
C ASP A 48 0.07 8.56 -8.98
N CYS A 49 0.74 9.39 -8.17
CA CYS A 49 0.77 10.83 -8.37
C CYS A 49 2.07 11.50 -7.93
N LEU A 50 2.32 12.66 -8.53
CA LEU A 50 3.35 13.62 -8.15
C LEU A 50 2.67 14.82 -7.49
N LEU A 51 3.06 15.09 -6.24
CA LEU A 51 2.64 16.27 -5.48
C LEU A 51 3.72 17.34 -5.58
N ILE A 52 3.33 18.59 -5.84
CA ILE A 52 4.26 19.72 -5.95
C ILE A 52 3.78 20.85 -5.04
N LYS A 53 4.68 21.39 -4.21
CA LYS A 53 4.43 22.57 -3.37
C LYS A 53 5.70 23.39 -3.22
N GLY A 54 5.71 24.61 -3.80
CA GLY A 54 6.92 25.42 -3.86
C GLY A 54 8.02 24.73 -4.68
N HIS A 55 9.16 24.48 -4.06
CA HIS A 55 10.31 23.78 -4.68
C HIS A 55 10.34 22.28 -4.37
N GLU A 56 9.41 21.77 -3.57
CA GLU A 56 9.35 20.35 -3.20
C GLU A 56 8.44 19.59 -4.17
N SER A 57 8.89 18.39 -4.56
CA SER A 57 8.11 17.43 -5.31
C SER A 57 8.18 16.04 -4.66
N LEU A 58 7.05 15.35 -4.56
CA LEU A 58 6.92 14.06 -3.88
C LEU A 58 6.12 13.09 -4.75
N LYS A 59 6.72 11.95 -5.08
CA LYS A 59 6.02 10.81 -5.70
C LYS A 59 5.27 10.02 -4.63
N VAL A 60 3.99 9.76 -4.83
CA VAL A 60 3.15 9.04 -3.87
C VAL A 60 2.50 7.84 -4.52
N ASP A 61 2.58 6.70 -3.84
CA ASP A 61 1.87 5.47 -4.14
C ASP A 61 0.69 5.29 -3.16
N ILE A 62 -0.52 5.03 -3.64
CA ILE A 62 -1.77 5.13 -2.88
C ILE A 62 -2.38 3.75 -2.75
N LYS A 63 -2.52 3.27 -1.51
CA LYS A 63 -3.04 1.95 -1.20
C LYS A 63 -4.40 2.05 -0.53
N ALA A 64 -5.44 1.65 -1.27
CA ALA A 64 -6.80 1.50 -0.74
C ALA A 64 -6.88 0.37 0.30
N VAL A 65 -7.85 0.50 1.22
CA VAL A 65 -8.15 -0.54 2.23
C VAL A 65 -8.45 -1.89 1.57
N LYS A 66 -7.97 -2.98 2.16
CA LYS A 66 -8.14 -4.33 1.61
C LYS A 66 -8.82 -5.26 2.61
N LYS A 67 -9.43 -6.31 2.06
CA LYS A 67 -9.85 -7.49 2.81
C LYS A 67 -8.61 -8.30 3.24
N ILE A 68 -8.70 -9.06 4.33
CA ILE A 68 -7.63 -10.00 4.68
C ILE A 68 -7.70 -11.19 3.72
N GLN A 69 -8.90 -11.76 3.57
CA GLN A 69 -9.18 -12.82 2.62
C GLN A 69 -10.12 -12.31 1.51
N ARG A 70 -10.01 -12.88 0.31
CA ARG A 70 -10.82 -12.43 -0.83
C ARG A 70 -12.33 -12.61 -0.59
N GLN A 71 -12.68 -13.68 0.13
CA GLN A 71 -14.04 -14.05 0.47
C GLN A 71 -14.60 -13.29 1.67
N ASP A 72 -13.81 -12.48 2.38
CA ASP A 72 -14.35 -11.65 3.46
C ASP A 72 -15.43 -10.71 2.87
N PRO A 73 -16.52 -10.42 3.59
CA PRO A 73 -17.62 -9.64 3.03
C PRO A 73 -17.19 -8.19 2.77
N GLN A 74 -16.36 -7.61 3.63
CA GLN A 74 -15.97 -6.19 3.59
C GLN A 74 -14.46 -6.01 3.81
N PRO A 75 -13.85 -4.95 3.24
CA PRO A 75 -12.51 -4.53 3.61
C PRO A 75 -12.47 -4.08 5.08
N GLN A 76 -11.27 -4.00 5.64
CA GLN A 76 -11.05 -3.63 7.03
C GLN A 76 -9.90 -2.63 7.16
N HIS A 77 -9.77 -2.01 8.34
CA HIS A 77 -8.82 -0.93 8.60
C HIS A 77 -7.73 -1.28 9.63
N GLN A 78 -7.85 -2.41 10.32
CA GLN A 78 -6.94 -2.84 11.38
C GLN A 78 -5.59 -3.33 10.84
N TYR A 79 -5.58 -3.92 9.64
CA TYR A 79 -4.39 -4.48 9.02
C TYR A 79 -4.20 -3.98 7.60
N THR A 80 -2.94 -3.93 7.16
CA THR A 80 -2.54 -3.50 5.83
C THR A 80 -1.63 -4.55 5.20
N TRP A 81 -1.95 -4.96 3.97
CA TRP A 81 -1.07 -5.80 3.16
C TRP A 81 0.08 -4.95 2.62
N ILE A 82 1.31 -5.36 2.92
CA ILE A 82 2.53 -4.76 2.39
C ILE A 82 3.14 -5.74 1.38
N GLU A 83 3.28 -5.33 0.13
CA GLU A 83 3.88 -6.15 -0.92
C GLU A 83 5.40 -6.05 -0.86
N LEU A 84 6.05 -7.19 -0.67
CA LEU A 84 7.51 -7.29 -0.73
C LEU A 84 7.98 -7.61 -2.15
N GLN A 85 7.15 -8.30 -2.93
CA GLN A 85 7.45 -8.72 -4.29
C GLN A 85 6.17 -8.84 -5.08
N GLY A 86 6.12 -8.21 -6.25
CA GLY A 86 5.06 -8.39 -7.22
C GLY A 86 5.18 -9.74 -7.94
N VAL A 87 4.25 -10.00 -8.85
CA VAL A 87 4.24 -11.28 -9.60
C VAL A 87 5.35 -11.33 -10.65
N ARG A 88 5.71 -10.17 -11.22
CA ARG A 88 6.61 -10.05 -12.38
C ARG A 88 7.84 -9.19 -12.10
N ASP A 89 7.89 -8.53 -10.96
CA ASP A 89 8.90 -7.54 -10.60
C ASP A 89 9.23 -7.59 -9.11
N ARG A 90 9.92 -6.55 -8.63
CA ARG A 90 10.33 -6.41 -7.22
C ARG A 90 9.24 -5.81 -6.32
N GLY A 91 8.03 -5.61 -6.85
CA GLY A 91 6.88 -5.02 -6.14
C GLY A 91 7.05 -3.55 -5.78
N TRP A 92 5.97 -2.94 -5.29
CA TRP A 92 5.96 -1.50 -5.03
C TRP A 92 6.87 -1.06 -3.87
N LEU A 93 7.14 -1.92 -2.88
CA LEU A 93 7.98 -1.54 -1.75
C LEU A 93 9.46 -1.47 -2.14
N PHE A 94 10.01 -2.59 -2.61
CA PHE A 94 11.45 -2.71 -2.90
C PHE A 94 11.82 -2.36 -4.34
N GLY A 95 10.88 -2.45 -5.28
CA GLY A 95 11.06 -2.07 -6.68
C GLY A 95 10.51 -0.70 -7.05
N GLY A 96 9.61 -0.13 -6.24
CA GLY A 96 8.98 1.16 -6.51
C GLY A 96 9.91 2.36 -6.29
N HIS A 97 9.51 3.50 -6.87
CA HIS A 97 10.24 4.77 -6.83
C HIS A 97 9.45 5.89 -6.14
N SER A 98 8.39 5.56 -5.40
CA SER A 98 7.67 6.54 -4.59
C SER A 98 8.51 7.06 -3.43
N ASP A 99 8.30 8.30 -3.03
CA ASP A 99 8.87 8.87 -1.80
C ASP A 99 8.03 8.45 -0.59
N TYR A 100 6.70 8.53 -0.76
CA TYR A 100 5.71 8.14 0.24
C TYR A 100 4.74 7.09 -0.29
N ILE A 101 4.22 6.30 0.64
CA ILE A 101 3.09 5.41 0.41
C ILE A 101 1.94 5.87 1.30
N ALA A 102 0.82 6.22 0.69
CA ALA A 102 -0.39 6.69 1.35
C ALA A 102 -1.36 5.52 1.56
N PHE A 103 -1.53 5.11 2.81
CA PHE A 103 -2.46 4.05 3.18
C PHE A 103 -3.80 4.62 3.61
N GLN A 104 -4.85 4.29 2.88
CA GLN A 104 -6.21 4.70 3.22
C GLN A 104 -6.65 4.09 4.54
N THR A 105 -7.29 4.88 5.39
CA THR A 105 -7.98 4.44 6.61
C THR A 105 -9.48 4.75 6.50
N LEU A 106 -10.24 4.65 7.60
CA LEU A 106 -11.65 5.01 7.61
C LEU A 106 -11.86 6.49 7.25
N ASN A 107 -11.07 7.39 7.84
CA ASN A 107 -11.27 8.83 7.77
C ASN A 107 -9.99 9.60 7.42
N SER A 108 -8.96 8.94 6.92
CA SER A 108 -7.65 9.57 6.68
C SER A 108 -6.80 8.79 5.68
N PHE A 109 -5.62 9.32 5.39
CA PHE A 109 -4.51 8.61 4.78
C PHE A 109 -3.28 8.71 5.68
N ILE A 110 -2.62 7.58 5.94
CA ILE A 110 -1.32 7.55 6.60
C ILE A 110 -0.25 7.56 5.50
N LEU A 111 0.51 8.65 5.42
CA LEU A 111 1.65 8.79 4.51
C LEU A 111 2.89 8.27 5.24
N VAL A 112 3.48 7.21 4.71
CA VAL A 112 4.70 6.59 5.25
C VAL A 112 5.83 6.79 4.26
N GLN A 113 7.00 7.24 4.73
CA GLN A 113 8.20 7.25 3.89
C GLN A 113 8.54 5.83 3.44
N ARG A 114 8.69 5.60 2.14
CA ARG A 114 8.93 4.25 1.61
C ARG A 114 10.20 3.63 2.21
N THR A 115 11.24 4.43 2.40
CA THR A 115 12.50 3.99 3.01
C THR A 115 12.34 3.59 4.48
N ALA A 116 11.52 4.29 5.26
CA ALA A 116 11.20 3.92 6.64
C ALA A 116 10.44 2.58 6.69
N LEU A 117 9.49 2.36 5.76
CA LEU A 117 8.78 1.09 5.65
C LEU A 117 9.70 -0.06 5.23
N ILE A 118 10.66 0.18 4.33
CA ILE A 118 11.70 -0.80 3.98
C ILE A 118 12.52 -1.19 5.21
N ALA A 119 12.99 -0.21 5.99
CA ALA A 119 13.78 -0.46 7.20
C ALA A 119 12.96 -1.26 8.24
N PHE A 120 11.68 -0.95 8.40
CA PHE A 120 10.76 -1.72 9.23
C PHE A 120 10.67 -3.18 8.76
N VAL A 121 10.46 -3.42 7.46
CA VAL A 121 10.35 -4.75 6.89
C VAL A 121 11.63 -5.55 7.10
N GLN A 122 12.80 -4.97 6.81
CA GLN A 122 14.10 -5.64 6.97
C GLN A 122 14.36 -6.09 8.41
N LYS A 123 13.88 -5.32 9.40
CA LYS A 123 14.04 -5.63 10.82
C LYS A 123 13.03 -6.66 11.34
N ASN A 124 11.78 -6.58 10.88
CA ASN A 124 10.65 -7.25 11.54
C ASN A 124 10.06 -8.42 10.74
N VAL A 125 10.55 -8.72 9.54
CA VAL A 125 10.07 -9.84 8.72
C VAL A 125 11.04 -11.01 8.78
N ASP A 126 10.48 -12.22 8.86
CA ASP A 126 11.24 -13.45 8.66
C ASP A 126 10.98 -13.98 7.24
N LEU A 127 11.95 -13.78 6.35
CA LEU A 127 11.83 -14.20 4.95
C LEU A 127 11.87 -15.73 4.77
N ALA A 128 12.30 -16.49 5.79
CA ALA A 128 12.33 -17.95 5.75
C ALA A 128 10.98 -18.57 6.10
N VAL A 129 10.13 -17.86 6.85
CA VAL A 129 8.79 -18.34 7.22
C VAL A 129 7.80 -17.97 6.13
N LEU A 130 7.35 -18.98 5.39
CA LEU A 130 6.39 -18.84 4.30
C LEU A 130 5.03 -19.46 4.67
N VAL A 131 3.97 -18.66 4.64
CA VAL A 131 2.59 -19.10 4.86
C VAL A 131 1.77 -18.96 3.59
N THR A 132 0.80 -19.86 3.40
CA THR A 132 -0.07 -19.89 2.21
C THR A 132 -1.51 -19.52 2.50
N GLN A 133 -1.87 -19.38 3.78
CA GLN A 133 -3.19 -18.93 4.22
C GLN A 133 -3.11 -17.47 4.71
N PRO A 134 -4.00 -16.57 4.27
CA PRO A 134 -3.95 -15.17 4.68
C PRO A 134 -4.08 -14.96 6.20
N THR A 135 -4.83 -15.83 6.88
CA THR A 135 -5.03 -15.76 8.34
C THR A 135 -3.78 -16.13 9.12
N GLU A 136 -2.89 -16.96 8.58
CA GLU A 136 -1.59 -17.25 9.20
C GLU A 136 -0.64 -16.04 9.11
N ALA A 137 -0.84 -15.15 8.13
CA ALA A 137 -0.07 -13.90 8.03
C ALA A 137 -0.27 -12.95 9.21
N LEU A 138 -1.37 -13.11 9.96
CA LEU A 138 -1.66 -12.36 11.19
C LEU A 138 -0.77 -12.81 12.37
N LYS A 139 -0.22 -14.03 12.31
CA LYS A 139 0.47 -14.65 13.44
C LYS A 139 1.96 -14.41 13.30
N LYS A 140 2.51 -13.55 14.16
CA LYS A 140 3.96 -13.35 14.24
C LYS A 140 4.64 -14.65 14.69
N HIS A 141 5.68 -15.07 13.97
CA HIS A 141 6.53 -16.18 14.34
C HIS A 141 7.78 -15.62 15.00
N GLN A 142 7.99 -15.95 16.29
CA GLN A 142 9.12 -15.43 17.08
C GLN A 142 9.22 -13.89 17.05
N GLY A 143 8.07 -13.20 17.10
CA GLY A 143 7.99 -11.74 17.07
C GLY A 143 8.14 -11.12 15.67
N LYS A 144 8.35 -11.91 14.61
CA LYS A 144 8.47 -11.43 13.23
C LYS A 144 7.25 -11.77 12.38
N TYR A 145 6.95 -10.93 11.40
CA TYR A 145 5.90 -11.21 10.42
C TYR A 145 6.35 -12.32 9.46
N PRO A 146 5.53 -13.36 9.23
CA PRO A 146 5.79 -14.34 8.19
C PRO A 146 5.49 -13.76 6.80
N VAL A 147 6.16 -14.27 5.79
CA VAL A 147 5.84 -13.96 4.40
C VAL A 147 4.63 -14.77 3.96
N TYR A 148 3.59 -14.10 3.51
CA TYR A 148 2.47 -14.71 2.82
C TYR A 148 2.75 -14.80 1.33
N ARG A 149 2.51 -15.99 0.76
CA ARG A 149 2.46 -16.19 -0.69
C ARG A 149 1.16 -16.86 -1.08
N ARG A 150 0.43 -16.23 -1.98
CA ARG A 150 -0.83 -16.79 -2.49
C ARG A 150 -0.54 -18.08 -3.27
N SER A 151 -1.35 -19.11 -3.03
CA SER A 151 -1.26 -20.36 -3.80
C SER A 151 -1.31 -20.10 -5.31
N GLY A 152 -0.37 -20.70 -6.05
CA GLY A 152 -0.25 -20.55 -7.51
C GLY A 152 0.28 -19.19 -8.00
N ARG A 153 0.77 -18.31 -7.11
CA ARG A 153 1.36 -17.03 -7.50
C ARG A 153 2.71 -16.80 -6.83
N SER A 154 3.51 -15.92 -7.45
CA SER A 154 4.85 -15.55 -6.98
C SER A 154 4.87 -14.31 -6.10
N ASP A 155 3.73 -13.63 -5.90
CA ASP A 155 3.66 -12.44 -5.04
C ASP A 155 3.95 -12.78 -3.58
N ARG A 156 4.73 -11.92 -2.93
CA ARG A 156 5.08 -12.04 -1.51
C ARG A 156 4.61 -10.81 -0.78
N LEU A 157 3.85 -11.01 0.29
CA LEU A 157 3.30 -9.95 1.10
C LEU A 157 3.49 -10.24 2.58
N ILE A 158 3.35 -9.22 3.42
CA ILE A 158 3.14 -9.36 4.86
C ILE A 158 1.85 -8.63 5.24
N LEU A 159 1.27 -9.01 6.37
CA LEU A 159 0.10 -8.34 6.93
C LEU A 159 0.51 -7.62 8.22
N VAL A 160 0.44 -6.29 8.20
CA VAL A 160 0.93 -5.44 9.30
C VAL A 160 -0.24 -4.72 9.94
N GLU A 161 -0.24 -4.58 11.26
CA GLU A 161 -1.20 -3.73 11.97
C GLU A 161 -1.08 -2.28 11.47
N THR A 162 -2.19 -1.68 11.06
CA THR A 162 -2.20 -0.33 10.47
C THR A 162 -1.62 0.72 11.42
N ASP A 163 -1.79 0.56 12.74
CA ASP A 163 -1.23 1.46 13.74
C ASP A 163 0.30 1.47 13.77
N ILE A 164 0.96 0.38 13.36
CA ILE A 164 2.41 0.37 13.23
C ILE A 164 2.86 1.35 12.15
N LEU A 165 2.09 1.51 11.06
CA LEU A 165 2.38 2.45 10.00
C LEU A 165 2.38 3.90 10.51
N ARG A 166 1.48 4.23 11.45
CA ARG A 166 1.44 5.55 12.11
C ARG A 166 2.68 5.83 12.96
N GLN A 167 3.27 4.77 13.51
CA GLN A 167 4.40 4.84 14.44
C GLN A 167 5.75 4.84 13.73
N LEU A 168 5.80 4.63 12.40
CA LEU A 168 7.06 4.66 11.68
C LEU A 168 7.66 6.08 11.64
N PRO A 169 9.00 6.21 11.70
CA PRO A 169 9.65 7.51 11.62
C PRO A 169 9.23 8.29 10.37
N GLY A 170 8.84 9.55 10.55
CA GLY A 170 8.41 10.42 9.44
C GLY A 170 7.02 10.13 8.89
N SER A 171 6.25 9.24 9.50
CA SER A 171 4.85 9.04 9.13
C SER A 171 3.99 10.25 9.49
N ILE A 172 3.08 10.61 8.58
CA ILE A 172 2.16 11.74 8.74
C ILE A 172 0.75 11.24 8.41
N GLU A 173 -0.28 11.69 9.13
CA GLU A 173 -1.66 11.33 8.84
C GLU A 173 -2.44 12.55 8.35
N TRP A 174 -3.04 12.44 7.17
CA TRP A 174 -3.93 13.46 6.61
C TRP A 174 -5.37 13.04 6.81
N LEU A 175 -6.10 13.81 7.62
CA LEU A 175 -7.52 13.56 7.86
C LEU A 175 -8.35 14.00 6.67
N ASN A 176 -9.35 13.19 6.31
CA ASN A 176 -10.39 13.63 5.40
C ASN A 176 -11.14 14.80 6.05
N PRO A 177 -11.43 15.87 5.30
CA PRO A 177 -12.28 16.93 5.82
C PRO A 177 -13.65 16.35 6.18
N GLN A 178 -14.16 16.73 7.37
CA GLN A 178 -15.51 16.41 7.80
C GLN A 178 -16.56 17.11 6.96
#